data_AF-A0A4S1XI80-F1
#
_entry.id   AF-A0A4S1XI80-F1
#
_cell.length_a   1.000
_cell.length_b   1.000
_cell.length_c   1.000
_cell.angle_alpha   90.00
_cell.angle_beta   90.00
_cell.angle_gamma   90.00
#
_symmetry.space_group_name_H-M   'P 1'
#
loop_
_entity.id
_entity.type
_entity.pdbx_description
1 polymer ?
#
loop_
_entity_poly.entity_id
_entity_poly.type
_entity_poly.pdbx_seq_one_letter_code
_entity_poly.pdbx_strand_id
1 'polypeptide(L)'
;MLVLRYWRKHRVHALSTDRHLGLKCPTSMSRMDEISIGNSDSEGAWLDRRGATTNIARGTHRSPIRLGTANVRKGNPVADANTEKFQHFVAKMQLKRFIDAKKWLHVWNRHVGKVMPQRHNKTFGETHLYSTENEAGEKDTWFEKRLNALETAAEPLLKKIEDAARLGMAPTFNEAEKAMLDRFFYTQWKRVPDFLGQAASLKGSEALDEIFAELRARHPDQLDRLAELDTPESRKRLMQGGKVQGLAVDSARILSLFARRGLVILQLPDEGDGFIIGSMPVVRTGQSLEDEDGEAWLPITPRLAIGPGMAEGTITLAKFDPAALEEFNRIVANQSTMFGGPDPAQIEKLGKWVLARKQAKAAEDDDAAS
;
A
#
# COMPACT_ATOMS: atom_id res chain seq x y z
N MET A 1 2.38 21.19 2.21
CA MET A 1 2.44 22.59 2.76
C MET A 1 2.62 22.64 4.28
N LEU A 2 2.13 21.66 5.05
CA LEU A 2 2.28 21.59 6.51
C LEU A 2 3.74 21.35 6.94
N VAL A 3 4.45 20.40 6.31
CA VAL A 3 5.84 20.10 6.63
C VAL A 3 6.79 21.07 5.93
N LEU A 4 6.47 21.52 4.70
CA LEU A 4 7.24 22.55 4.00
C LEU A 4 7.23 23.93 4.65
N ARG A 5 6.15 24.37 5.32
CA ARG A 5 6.19 25.63 6.10
C ARG A 5 7.15 25.51 7.28
N TYR A 6 7.13 24.37 7.97
CA TYR A 6 8.08 24.06 9.04
C TYR A 6 9.52 24.02 8.51
N TRP A 7 9.77 23.28 7.43
CA TRP A 7 11.10 23.16 6.82
C TRP A 7 11.60 24.48 6.21
N ARG A 8 10.78 25.26 5.49
CA ARG A 8 11.19 26.58 4.96
C ARG A 8 11.51 27.57 6.08
N LYS A 9 10.80 27.50 7.21
CA LYS A 9 11.08 28.33 8.40
C LYS A 9 12.37 27.94 9.11
N HIS A 10 12.76 26.66 9.07
CA HIS A 10 13.95 26.14 9.78
C HIS A 10 15.18 25.87 8.88
N ARG A 11 15.06 25.92 7.54
CA ARG A 11 16.18 25.85 6.59
C ARG A 11 17.18 27.00 6.76
N VAL A 12 16.76 28.12 7.34
CA VAL A 12 17.62 29.30 7.59
C VAL A 12 18.68 29.04 8.67
N HIS A 13 18.49 28.05 9.56
CA HIS A 13 19.49 27.76 10.61
C HIS A 13 20.43 26.58 10.29
N ALA A 14 20.03 25.64 9.42
CA ALA A 14 20.86 24.48 9.11
C ALA A 14 22.02 24.77 8.12
N LEU A 15 22.02 25.93 7.44
CA LEU A 15 23.08 26.34 6.50
C LEU A 15 24.08 27.36 7.10
N SER A 16 24.05 27.63 8.42
CA SER A 16 24.88 28.65 9.06
C SER A 16 26.12 28.13 9.81
N THR A 17 26.35 26.82 9.89
CA THR A 17 27.47 26.24 10.67
C THR A 17 28.53 25.50 9.88
N ASP A 18 28.62 25.71 8.56
CA ASP A 18 29.78 25.29 7.77
C ASP A 18 30.28 26.44 6.87
N ARG A 19 30.98 27.39 7.50
CA ARG A 19 31.92 28.27 6.81
C ARG A 19 33.31 27.98 7.31
N HIS A 20 33.92 26.91 6.81
CA HIS A 20 35.36 26.82 6.58
C HIS A 20 35.60 25.58 5.75
N LEU A 21 35.53 25.72 4.41
CA LEU A 21 36.35 24.99 3.45
C LEU A 21 36.13 25.66 2.10
N GLY A 22 37.10 26.51 1.72
CA GLY A 22 37.09 27.21 0.45
C GLY A 22 37.34 26.26 -0.70
N LEU A 23 36.29 25.91 -1.44
CA LEU A 23 36.40 25.31 -2.76
C LEU A 23 35.52 26.11 -3.74
N LYS A 24 36.21 26.76 -4.69
CA LYS A 24 35.61 27.50 -5.80
C LYS A 24 34.92 26.51 -6.74
N CYS A 25 33.62 26.70 -6.97
CA CYS A 25 32.90 26.01 -8.03
C CYS A 25 32.88 26.92 -9.28
N PRO A 26 33.29 26.45 -10.47
CA PRO A 26 33.30 27.27 -11.67
C PRO A 26 31.89 27.40 -12.26
N THR A 27 31.58 28.63 -12.66
CA THR A 27 30.37 29.03 -13.37
C THR A 27 30.62 28.93 -14.87
N SER A 28 29.92 28.06 -15.60
CA SER A 28 29.59 28.28 -17.03
C SER A 28 28.79 27.12 -17.65
N MET A 29 27.77 27.51 -18.43
CA MET A 29 27.32 26.89 -19.70
C MET A 29 26.64 25.51 -19.63
N SER A 30 25.58 25.16 -20.36
CA SER A 30 24.82 25.81 -21.44
C SER A 30 23.48 25.08 -21.60
N ARG A 31 22.52 25.78 -22.21
CA ARG A 31 21.36 25.25 -22.96
C ARG A 31 21.71 23.98 -23.75
N MET A 32 20.86 22.95 -23.67
CA MET A 32 20.64 21.95 -24.72
C MET A 32 19.20 21.44 -24.67
N ASP A 33 18.44 21.97 -25.63
CA ASP A 33 17.47 21.38 -26.56
C ASP A 33 16.69 20.08 -26.25
N GLU A 34 15.43 20.17 -26.70
CA GLU A 34 14.43 19.16 -27.00
C GLU A 34 14.97 17.80 -27.44
N ILE A 35 14.50 16.72 -26.82
CA ILE A 35 14.51 15.38 -27.42
C ILE A 35 13.15 14.69 -27.24
N SER A 36 12.68 14.24 -28.40
CA SER A 36 11.44 13.57 -28.75
C SER A 36 11.10 12.32 -27.95
N ILE A 37 9.79 12.11 -27.78
CA ILE A 37 9.15 10.91 -27.23
C ILE A 37 9.26 9.78 -28.26
N GLY A 38 10.09 8.78 -27.96
CA GLY A 38 10.16 7.53 -28.71
C GLY A 38 9.28 6.47 -28.06
N ASN A 39 8.24 6.03 -28.79
CA ASN A 39 7.56 4.77 -28.56
C ASN A 39 8.57 3.62 -28.67
N SER A 40 8.54 2.68 -27.73
CA SER A 40 9.19 1.38 -27.90
C SER A 40 8.23 0.27 -27.53
N ASP A 41 7.80 -0.42 -28.58
CA ASP A 41 7.10 -1.69 -28.60
C ASP A 41 7.84 -2.74 -27.77
N SER A 42 7.08 -3.58 -27.06
CA SER A 42 7.57 -4.88 -26.60
C SER A 42 6.48 -5.93 -26.75
N GLU A 43 6.34 -6.41 -27.99
CA GLU A 43 5.77 -7.73 -28.28
C GLU A 43 6.81 -8.83 -28.01
N GLY A 44 6.32 -9.96 -27.47
CA GLY A 44 6.82 -11.29 -27.86
C GLY A 44 7.99 -11.89 -27.08
N ALA A 45 7.69 -12.69 -26.05
CA ALA A 45 8.46 -13.91 -25.75
C ALA A 45 7.66 -14.85 -24.82
N TRP A 46 6.67 -15.54 -25.38
CA TRP A 46 6.11 -16.78 -24.83
C TRP A 46 6.66 -17.94 -25.64
N LEU A 47 7.49 -18.80 -25.03
CA LEU A 47 7.45 -20.28 -25.10
C LEU A 47 8.74 -20.94 -24.58
N ASP A 48 8.50 -22.11 -24.00
CA ASP A 48 9.33 -23.31 -23.94
C ASP A 48 10.29 -23.54 -22.75
N ARG A 49 9.89 -24.48 -21.89
CA ARG A 49 10.78 -25.39 -21.18
C ARG A 49 10.10 -26.76 -21.01
N ARG A 50 10.41 -27.69 -21.91
CA ARG A 50 10.39 -29.15 -21.65
C ARG A 50 11.82 -29.70 -21.55
N GLY A 51 11.96 -30.75 -20.73
CA GLY A 51 13.13 -31.66 -20.63
C GLY A 51 14.00 -31.40 -19.39
N ALA A 52 14.44 -32.37 -18.59
CA ALA A 52 14.46 -33.82 -18.73
C ALA A 52 14.67 -34.55 -17.37
N THR A 53 14.11 -35.77 -17.32
CA THR A 53 14.45 -37.02 -16.60
C THR A 53 15.59 -37.13 -15.56
N THR A 54 15.31 -37.89 -14.48
CA THR A 54 16.15 -39.04 -14.03
C THR A 54 15.32 -40.10 -13.28
N ASN A 55 15.69 -41.37 -13.48
CA ASN A 55 15.10 -42.62 -12.98
C ASN A 55 15.92 -43.21 -11.80
N ILE A 56 15.46 -44.37 -11.26
CA ILE A 56 16.14 -45.41 -10.42
C ILE A 56 15.78 -45.32 -8.91
N ALA A 57 15.36 -46.34 -8.13
CA ALA A 57 15.32 -47.82 -8.24
C ALA A 57 14.16 -48.45 -7.40
N ARG A 58 13.89 -49.74 -7.66
CA ARG A 58 13.03 -50.68 -6.90
C ARG A 58 13.84 -51.58 -5.94
N GLY A 59 13.17 -52.17 -4.94
CA GLY A 59 13.57 -53.42 -4.24
C GLY A 59 13.09 -53.48 -2.78
N THR A 60 11.88 -53.97 -2.48
CA THR A 60 11.49 -55.35 -2.04
C THR A 60 12.01 -55.84 -0.68
N HIS A 61 11.11 -56.01 0.30
CA HIS A 61 11.07 -57.18 1.21
C HIS A 61 9.67 -57.37 1.84
N ARG A 62 9.23 -58.62 1.96
CA ARG A 62 7.92 -59.09 2.47
C ARG A 62 8.03 -59.67 3.90
N SER A 63 7.02 -59.32 4.72
CA SER A 63 6.26 -60.12 5.74
C SER A 63 6.92 -60.53 7.08
N PRO A 64 6.15 -60.87 8.16
CA PRO A 64 4.68 -60.98 8.30
C PRO A 64 4.00 -60.28 9.51
N ILE A 65 2.73 -59.92 9.28
CA ILE A 65 1.51 -59.98 10.13
C ILE A 65 1.68 -60.19 11.65
N ARG A 66 1.24 -59.19 12.43
CA ARG A 66 0.57 -59.39 13.75
C ARG A 66 -0.77 -58.66 13.73
N LEU A 67 -1.84 -59.43 13.96
CA LEU A 67 -3.20 -58.95 14.19
C LEU A 67 -3.25 -58.17 15.50
N GLY A 68 -3.59 -56.88 15.39
CA GLY A 68 -3.91 -56.01 16.52
C GLY A 68 -5.08 -55.14 16.12
N THR A 69 -6.24 -55.42 16.70
CA THR A 69 -7.49 -54.66 16.55
C THR A 69 -7.27 -53.19 16.89
N ALA A 70 -7.32 -52.32 15.89
CA ALA A 70 -7.29 -50.87 16.07
C ALA A 70 -8.47 -50.23 15.35
N ASN A 71 -9.24 -49.47 16.12
CA ASN A 71 -10.42 -48.71 15.73
C ASN A 71 -10.27 -48.02 14.38
N VAL A 72 -11.23 -48.29 13.50
CA VAL A 72 -11.49 -47.52 12.28
C VAL A 72 -11.85 -46.09 12.68
N ARG A 73 -10.84 -45.23 12.80
CA ARG A 73 -11.05 -43.79 12.72
C ARG A 73 -11.42 -43.50 11.27
N LYS A 74 -12.70 -43.20 11.02
CA LYS A 74 -13.14 -42.52 9.81
C LYS A 74 -12.16 -41.38 9.55
N GLY A 75 -11.44 -41.45 8.45
CA GLY A 75 -10.63 -40.34 7.99
C GLY A 75 -11.54 -39.12 7.88
N ASN A 76 -11.22 -38.07 8.62
CA ASN A 76 -11.76 -36.77 8.30
C ASN A 76 -11.37 -36.50 6.84
N PRO A 77 -12.32 -36.14 5.95
CA PRO A 77 -11.92 -35.58 4.68
C PRO A 77 -10.99 -34.41 4.99
N VAL A 78 -9.83 -34.38 4.33
CA VAL A 78 -8.99 -33.19 4.30
C VAL A 78 -9.86 -32.14 3.63
N ALA A 79 -10.54 -31.37 4.47
CA ALA A 79 -11.05 -30.08 4.05
C ALA A 79 -9.80 -29.29 3.70
N ASP A 80 -9.46 -29.25 2.41
CA ASP A 80 -8.83 -28.07 1.85
C ASP A 80 -9.84 -26.95 2.08
N ALA A 81 -9.79 -26.41 3.30
CA ALA A 81 -10.58 -25.32 3.74
C ALA A 81 -10.05 -24.13 2.94
N ASN A 82 -10.68 -23.95 1.77
CA ASN A 82 -10.70 -22.75 0.96
C ASN A 82 -11.30 -21.63 1.83
N THR A 83 -10.54 -21.29 2.88
CA THR A 83 -10.94 -20.41 3.95
C THR A 83 -11.00 -19.05 3.31
N GLU A 84 -12.18 -18.45 3.38
CA GLU A 84 -12.41 -17.04 3.15
C GLU A 84 -11.38 -16.25 3.97
N LYS A 85 -10.25 -15.91 3.34
CA LYS A 85 -9.20 -15.14 4.00
C LYS A 85 -9.64 -13.70 3.94
N PHE A 86 -9.98 -13.17 5.10
CA PHE A 86 -10.09 -11.74 5.32
C PHE A 86 -8.73 -11.09 5.07
N GLN A 87 -8.60 -10.40 3.94
CA GLN A 87 -7.35 -9.83 3.45
C GLN A 87 -7.31 -8.34 3.79
N HIS A 88 -6.22 -7.92 4.42
CA HIS A 88 -6.10 -6.54 4.88
C HIS A 88 -5.48 -5.67 3.79
N PHE A 89 -6.04 -4.48 3.60
CA PHE A 89 -5.45 -3.46 2.75
C PHE A 89 -4.51 -2.52 3.53
N VAL A 90 -4.61 -2.48 4.85
CA VAL A 90 -3.58 -1.90 5.75
C VAL A 90 -2.82 -3.04 6.45
N ALA A 91 -1.50 -2.95 6.58
CA ALA A 91 -0.70 -4.08 7.08
C ALA A 91 -1.11 -4.44 8.50
N LYS A 92 -1.31 -5.74 8.80
CA LYS A 92 -1.67 -6.20 10.15
C LYS A 92 -0.66 -5.73 11.18
N MET A 93 0.62 -5.78 10.81
CA MET A 93 1.70 -5.34 11.68
C MET A 93 1.65 -3.83 11.96
N GLN A 94 1.17 -3.03 11.01
CA GLN A 94 1.01 -1.59 11.17
C GLN A 94 -0.19 -1.30 12.08
N LEU A 95 -1.34 -1.95 11.84
CA LEU A 95 -2.53 -1.79 12.67
C LEU A 95 -2.27 -2.16 14.15
N LYS A 96 -1.43 -3.16 14.40
CA LYS A 96 -1.01 -3.56 15.75
C LYS A 96 -0.32 -2.43 16.52
N ARG A 97 0.29 -1.45 15.85
CA ARG A 97 0.94 -0.28 16.46
C ARG A 97 -0.05 0.82 16.88
N PHE A 98 -1.28 0.77 16.38
CA PHE A 98 -2.34 1.75 16.66
C PHE A 98 -3.38 1.25 17.68
N ILE A 99 -3.14 0.12 18.34
CA ILE A 99 -4.05 -0.40 19.37
C ILE A 99 -3.80 0.28 20.73
N ASP A 100 -4.87 0.43 21.50
CA ASP A 100 -4.82 0.91 22.87
C ASP A 100 -4.18 -0.12 23.84
N ALA A 101 -4.07 0.26 25.12
CA ALA A 101 -3.55 -0.61 26.18
C ALA A 101 -4.37 -1.91 26.33
N LYS A 102 -5.67 -1.89 26.00
CA LYS A 102 -6.61 -3.02 26.03
C LYS A 102 -6.60 -3.85 24.73
N LYS A 103 -5.68 -3.55 23.81
CA LYS A 103 -5.53 -4.22 22.50
C LYS A 103 -6.73 -4.04 21.58
N TRP A 104 -7.38 -2.88 21.64
CA TRP A 104 -8.43 -2.44 20.72
C TRP A 104 -7.93 -1.36 19.79
N LEU A 105 -8.36 -1.44 18.53
CA LEU A 105 -8.29 -0.31 17.60
C LEU A 105 -9.68 0.34 17.57
N HIS A 106 -9.77 1.62 17.88
CA HIS A 106 -11.04 2.35 17.84
C HIS A 106 -11.24 2.87 16.42
N VAL A 107 -12.23 2.35 15.71
CA VAL A 107 -12.43 2.58 14.27
C VAL A 107 -13.73 3.32 14.03
N TRP A 108 -13.66 4.43 13.30
CA TRP A 108 -14.81 5.07 12.70
C TRP A 108 -14.95 4.60 11.24
N ASN A 109 -16.18 4.30 10.83
CA ASN A 109 -16.50 3.88 9.46
C ASN A 109 -17.59 4.79 8.89
N ARG A 110 -17.35 5.35 7.70
CA ARG A 110 -18.26 6.28 7.01
C ARG A 110 -19.67 5.72 6.77
N HIS A 111 -19.78 4.41 6.58
CA HIS A 111 -21.08 3.76 6.37
C HIS A 111 -21.88 3.58 7.66
N VAL A 112 -21.20 3.50 8.81
CA VAL A 112 -21.84 3.28 10.12
C VAL A 112 -22.03 4.60 10.87
N GLY A 113 -21.14 5.57 10.67
CA GLY A 113 -21.22 6.90 11.27
C GLY A 113 -20.84 6.98 12.76
N LYS A 114 -20.32 5.90 13.36
CA LYS A 114 -19.90 5.85 14.78
C LYS A 114 -18.57 5.14 14.98
N VAL A 115 -17.94 5.42 16.13
CA VAL A 115 -16.71 4.75 16.57
C VAL A 115 -17.06 3.38 17.15
N MET A 116 -16.28 2.36 16.78
CA MET A 116 -16.43 1.00 17.28
C MET A 116 -15.07 0.42 17.66
N PRO A 117 -14.95 -0.24 18.83
CA PRO A 117 -13.75 -0.99 19.15
C PRO A 117 -13.67 -2.24 18.25
N GLN A 118 -12.56 -2.41 17.55
CA GLN A 118 -12.33 -3.54 16.65
C GLN A 118 -10.99 -4.20 16.93
N ARG A 119 -10.91 -5.51 16.65
CA ARG A 119 -9.63 -6.22 16.68
C ARG A 119 -8.87 -5.89 15.40
N HIS A 120 -7.59 -5.51 15.53
CA HIS A 120 -6.71 -5.17 14.41
C HIS A 120 -6.62 -6.24 13.30
N ASN A 121 -6.95 -7.50 13.60
CA ASN A 121 -6.94 -8.61 12.64
C ASN A 121 -8.29 -8.87 11.94
N LYS A 122 -9.32 -8.07 12.24
CA LYS A 122 -10.69 -8.16 11.69
C LYS A 122 -11.19 -6.81 11.16
N THR A 123 -10.29 -5.89 10.84
CA THR A 123 -10.63 -4.56 10.32
C THR A 123 -9.63 -4.14 9.24
N PHE A 124 -9.92 -3.07 8.51
CA PHE A 124 -9.11 -2.59 7.37
C PHE A 124 -8.80 -3.71 6.37
N GLY A 125 -9.82 -4.51 6.06
CA GLY A 125 -9.73 -5.64 5.15
C GLY A 125 -11.09 -6.05 4.60
N GLU A 126 -11.05 -6.89 3.57
CA GLU A 126 -12.22 -7.42 2.90
C GLU A 126 -11.99 -8.91 2.60
N THR A 127 -13.08 -9.66 2.46
CA THR A 127 -13.03 -11.04 2.02
C THR A 127 -12.80 -11.07 0.50
N HIS A 128 -11.81 -11.84 0.04
CA HIS A 128 -11.50 -12.01 -1.39
C HIS A 128 -11.02 -10.76 -2.14
N LEU A 129 -10.50 -9.75 -1.45
CA LEU A 129 -9.96 -8.51 -2.04
C LEU A 129 -8.92 -8.73 -3.17
N TYR A 130 -8.08 -9.74 -3.01
CA TYR A 130 -6.89 -10.11 -3.80
C TYR A 130 -6.99 -11.51 -4.39
N SER A 131 -8.13 -12.19 -4.22
CA SER A 131 -8.33 -13.51 -4.80
C SER A 131 -8.59 -13.35 -6.30
N THR A 132 -7.87 -14.15 -7.10
CA THR A 132 -8.15 -14.34 -8.53
C THR A 132 -8.54 -15.80 -8.74
N GLU A 133 -9.34 -16.08 -9.75
CA GLU A 133 -9.71 -17.45 -10.13
C GLU A 133 -8.96 -17.83 -11.41
N ASN A 134 -8.38 -19.03 -11.45
CA ASN A 134 -7.77 -19.57 -12.66
C ASN A 134 -8.85 -20.15 -13.62
N GLU A 135 -8.44 -20.66 -14.77
CA GLU A 135 -9.35 -21.26 -15.77
C GLU A 135 -10.15 -22.45 -15.20
N ALA A 136 -9.61 -23.15 -14.20
CA ALA A 136 -10.27 -24.26 -13.51
C ALA A 136 -11.19 -23.81 -12.35
N GLY A 137 -11.33 -22.49 -12.12
CA GLY A 137 -12.12 -21.92 -11.03
C GLY A 137 -11.46 -22.01 -9.64
N GLU A 138 -10.18 -22.39 -9.58
CA GLU A 138 -9.42 -22.45 -8.33
C GLU A 138 -8.93 -21.05 -7.94
N LYS A 139 -9.01 -20.74 -6.64
CA LYS A 139 -8.54 -19.46 -6.11
C LYS A 139 -7.01 -19.43 -6.04
N ASP A 140 -6.42 -18.48 -6.73
CA ASP A 140 -5.00 -18.18 -6.64
C ASP A 140 -4.73 -17.17 -5.51
N THR A 141 -3.74 -17.49 -4.67
CA THR A 141 -3.35 -16.75 -3.47
C THR A 141 -1.93 -16.19 -3.56
N TRP A 142 -1.31 -16.22 -4.74
CA TRP A 142 0.07 -15.77 -4.93
C TRP A 142 0.30 -14.33 -4.44
N PHE A 143 -0.65 -13.41 -4.69
CA PHE A 143 -0.48 -12.01 -4.31
C PHE A 143 -0.55 -11.82 -2.79
N GLU A 144 -1.40 -12.60 -2.10
CA GLU A 144 -1.40 -12.63 -0.63
C GLU A 144 -0.05 -13.08 -0.07
N LYS A 145 0.54 -14.15 -0.65
CA LYS A 145 1.85 -14.66 -0.24
C LYS A 145 2.94 -13.60 -0.45
N ARG A 146 2.88 -12.88 -1.58
CA ARG A 146 3.81 -11.77 -1.88
C ARG A 146 3.66 -10.60 -0.90
N LEU A 147 2.43 -10.19 -0.57
CA LEU A 147 2.20 -9.14 0.42
C LEU A 147 2.68 -9.57 1.81
N ASN A 148 2.45 -10.83 2.19
CA ASN A 148 2.94 -11.38 3.45
C ASN A 148 4.48 -11.33 3.52
N ALA A 149 5.17 -11.77 2.48
CA ALA A 149 6.64 -11.71 2.41
C ALA A 149 7.16 -10.26 2.54
N LEU A 150 6.52 -9.31 1.86
CA LEU A 150 6.87 -7.88 1.96
C LEU A 150 6.67 -7.35 3.38
N GLU A 151 5.53 -7.66 4.02
CA GLU A 151 5.24 -7.21 5.39
C GLU A 151 6.19 -7.83 6.41
N THR A 152 6.51 -9.13 6.26
CA THR A 152 7.49 -9.82 7.10
C THR A 152 8.87 -9.20 6.97
N ALA A 153 9.29 -8.82 5.76
CA ALA A 153 10.59 -8.18 5.54
C ALA A 153 10.63 -6.72 6.05
N ALA A 154 9.51 -6.00 5.99
CA ALA A 154 9.43 -4.60 6.44
C ALA A 154 9.35 -4.46 7.97
N GLU A 155 8.76 -5.42 8.67
CA GLU A 155 8.59 -5.40 10.13
C GLU A 155 9.88 -5.07 10.93
N PRO A 156 11.03 -5.74 10.72
CA PRO A 156 12.25 -5.41 11.45
C PRO A 156 12.77 -4.00 11.12
N LEU A 157 12.50 -3.46 9.92
CA LEU A 157 12.91 -2.11 9.53
C LEU A 157 12.07 -1.04 10.25
N LEU A 158 10.75 -1.26 10.37
CA LEU A 158 9.88 -0.39 11.16
C LEU A 158 10.29 -0.41 12.64
N LYS A 159 10.61 -1.59 13.18
CA LYS A 159 11.14 -1.69 14.53
C LYS A 159 12.46 -0.93 14.71
N LYS A 160 13.37 -0.99 13.71
CA LYS A 160 14.62 -0.22 13.70
C LYS A 160 14.36 1.28 13.76
N ILE A 161 13.35 1.78 13.03
CA ILE A 161 12.91 3.19 13.09
C ILE A 161 12.40 3.53 14.51
N GLU A 162 11.53 2.71 15.08
CA GLU A 162 10.98 2.94 16.42
C GLU A 162 12.06 2.99 17.51
N ASP A 163 13.01 2.05 17.47
CA ASP A 163 14.09 1.97 18.45
C ASP A 163 15.07 3.14 18.30
N ALA A 164 15.41 3.55 17.07
CA ALA A 164 16.26 4.72 16.84
C ALA A 164 15.57 6.03 17.26
N ALA A 165 14.28 6.20 16.94
CA ALA A 165 13.51 7.37 17.32
C ALA A 165 13.35 7.52 18.84
N ARG A 166 13.25 6.41 19.58
CA ARG A 166 13.25 6.42 21.06
C ARG A 166 14.56 6.98 21.64
N LEU A 167 15.66 6.79 20.92
CA LEU A 167 16.98 7.33 21.30
C LEU A 167 17.22 8.75 20.74
N GLY A 168 16.25 9.33 20.03
CA GLY A 168 16.40 10.63 19.37
C GLY A 168 17.38 10.60 18.20
N MET A 169 17.59 9.44 17.58
CA MET A 169 18.53 9.24 16.47
C MET A 169 17.82 8.78 15.20
N ALA A 170 18.38 9.11 14.04
CA ALA A 170 17.96 8.52 12.78
C ALA A 170 18.49 7.07 12.68
N PRO A 171 17.69 6.11 12.19
CA PRO A 171 18.18 4.76 11.93
C PRO A 171 19.17 4.77 10.76
N THR A 172 20.11 3.83 10.77
CA THR A 172 20.96 3.55 9.62
C THR A 172 20.33 2.47 8.78
N PHE A 173 20.32 2.62 7.45
CA PHE A 173 19.90 1.57 6.53
C PHE A 173 20.97 1.38 5.46
N ASN A 174 21.22 0.13 5.07
CA ASN A 174 21.88 -0.13 3.80
C ASN A 174 20.91 0.07 2.62
N GLU A 175 21.43 0.05 1.40
CA GLU A 175 20.65 0.26 0.18
C GLU A 175 19.48 -0.74 0.04
N ALA A 176 19.71 -2.01 0.38
CA ALA A 176 18.68 -3.05 0.29
C ALA A 176 17.56 -2.85 1.32
N GLU A 177 17.89 -2.45 2.55
CA GLU A 177 16.92 -2.11 3.59
C GLU A 177 16.08 -0.89 3.17
N LYS A 178 16.71 0.16 2.64
CA LYS A 178 16.00 1.34 2.15
C LYS A 178 15.08 1.00 0.96
N ALA A 179 15.56 0.23 -0.01
CA ALA A 179 14.76 -0.22 -1.14
C ALA A 179 13.56 -1.08 -0.71
N MET A 180 13.73 -1.93 0.31
CA MET A 180 12.62 -2.69 0.92
C MET A 180 11.58 -1.76 1.55
N LEU A 181 12.03 -0.73 2.28
CA LEU A 181 11.13 0.24 2.91
C LEU A 181 10.38 1.08 1.87
N ASP A 182 11.04 1.50 0.78
CA ASP A 182 10.42 2.23 -0.33
C ASP A 182 9.34 1.39 -1.01
N ARG A 183 9.65 0.10 -1.26
CA ARG A 183 8.69 -0.85 -1.80
C ARG A 183 7.51 -1.08 -0.86
N PHE A 184 7.77 -1.20 0.44
CA PHE A 184 6.72 -1.31 1.45
C PHE A 184 5.81 -0.08 1.45
N PHE A 185 6.39 1.13 1.50
CA PHE A 185 5.67 2.39 1.46
C PHE A 185 4.79 2.51 0.21
N TYR A 186 5.38 2.27 -0.96
CA TYR A 186 4.66 2.31 -2.24
C TYR A 186 3.51 1.30 -2.28
N THR A 187 3.74 0.10 -1.75
CA THR A 187 2.72 -0.95 -1.69
C THR A 187 1.56 -0.57 -0.76
N GLN A 188 1.83 0.02 0.40
CA GLN A 188 0.77 0.53 1.30
C GLN A 188 -0.06 1.63 0.64
N TRP A 189 0.55 2.43 -0.23
CA TRP A 189 -0.17 3.44 -0.98
C TRP A 189 -1.14 2.82 -1.98
N LYS A 190 -0.65 1.98 -2.91
CA LYS A 190 -1.48 1.55 -4.04
C LYS A 190 -2.51 0.48 -3.70
N ARG A 191 -2.28 -0.35 -2.67
CA ARG A 191 -3.07 -1.57 -2.43
C ARG A 191 -4.45 -1.36 -1.80
N VAL A 192 -4.88 -0.10 -1.65
CA VAL A 192 -6.07 0.25 -0.90
C VAL A 192 -7.30 0.40 -1.80
N PRO A 193 -8.49 -0.09 -1.37
CA PRO A 193 -9.72 0.03 -2.15
C PRO A 193 -10.04 1.47 -2.53
N ASP A 194 -9.80 2.43 -1.63
CA ASP A 194 -10.05 3.85 -1.88
C ASP A 194 -9.19 4.41 -3.03
N PHE A 195 -7.97 3.92 -3.21
CA PHE A 195 -7.08 4.30 -4.33
C PHE A 195 -7.58 3.70 -5.65
N LEU A 196 -8.01 2.44 -5.63
CA LEU A 196 -8.56 1.76 -6.80
C LEU A 196 -9.91 2.35 -7.21
N GLY A 197 -10.70 2.79 -6.24
CA GLY A 197 -11.94 3.55 -6.46
C GLY A 197 -11.72 4.97 -6.97
N GLN A 198 -10.49 5.51 -6.95
CA GLN A 198 -10.16 6.82 -7.53
C GLN A 198 -9.55 6.70 -8.94
N ALA A 199 -8.95 5.55 -9.29
CA ALA A 199 -8.43 5.30 -10.63
C ALA A 199 -9.58 5.27 -11.65
N ALA A 200 -9.84 6.42 -12.28
CA ALA A 200 -10.90 6.59 -13.28
C ALA A 200 -10.79 5.61 -14.46
N SER A 201 -9.57 5.15 -14.79
CA SER A 201 -9.30 4.19 -15.87
C SER A 201 -9.82 2.77 -15.62
N LEU A 202 -10.21 2.43 -14.39
CA LEU A 202 -10.79 1.12 -14.06
C LEU A 202 -12.31 1.20 -13.88
N LYS A 203 -12.90 2.37 -14.08
CA LYS A 203 -14.33 2.60 -13.94
C LYS A 203 -15.01 2.58 -15.30
N GLY A 204 -15.18 1.38 -15.85
CA GLY A 204 -16.10 1.22 -16.97
C GLY A 204 -16.08 -0.17 -17.55
N SER A 205 -17.26 -0.71 -17.83
CA SER A 205 -17.42 -1.72 -18.89
C SER A 205 -16.80 -1.25 -20.20
N GLU A 206 -16.78 0.07 -20.43
CA GLU A 206 -16.26 0.75 -21.61
C GLU A 206 -14.79 0.41 -21.91
N ALA A 207 -13.90 0.40 -20.89
CA ALA A 207 -12.51 0.01 -21.10
C ALA A 207 -12.36 -1.45 -21.52
N LEU A 208 -13.20 -2.34 -20.99
CA LEU A 208 -13.26 -3.72 -21.45
C LEU A 208 -13.87 -3.83 -22.84
N ASP A 209 -14.87 -3.01 -23.17
CA ASP A 209 -15.48 -2.98 -24.50
C ASP A 209 -14.44 -2.62 -25.57
N GLU A 210 -13.60 -1.61 -25.30
CA GLU A 210 -12.47 -1.23 -26.15
C GLU A 210 -11.47 -2.38 -26.32
N ILE A 211 -11.06 -3.02 -25.21
CA ILE A 211 -10.15 -4.18 -25.25
C ILE A 211 -10.76 -5.33 -26.07
N PHE A 212 -12.02 -5.67 -25.85
CA PHE A 212 -12.68 -6.75 -26.59
C PHE A 212 -12.88 -6.39 -28.07
N ALA A 213 -13.15 -5.11 -28.39
CA ALA A 213 -13.21 -4.66 -29.78
C ALA A 213 -11.85 -4.79 -30.48
N GLU A 214 -10.77 -4.38 -29.82
CA GLU A 214 -9.40 -4.51 -30.33
C GLU A 214 -8.98 -5.98 -30.49
N LEU A 215 -9.28 -6.84 -29.51
CA LEU A 215 -9.01 -8.27 -29.58
C LEU A 215 -9.75 -8.95 -30.73
N ARG A 216 -11.03 -8.61 -30.96
CA ARG A 216 -11.81 -9.12 -32.10
C ARG A 216 -11.24 -8.68 -33.44
N ALA A 217 -10.74 -7.45 -33.52
CA ALA A 217 -10.10 -6.93 -34.73
C ALA A 217 -8.76 -7.62 -35.03
N ARG A 218 -7.96 -7.91 -33.98
CA ARG A 218 -6.64 -8.56 -34.12
C ARG A 218 -6.69 -10.08 -34.27
N HIS A 219 -7.70 -10.72 -33.70
CA HIS A 219 -7.83 -12.19 -33.66
C HIS A 219 -9.18 -12.66 -34.22
N PRO A 220 -9.45 -12.44 -35.53
CA PRO A 220 -10.70 -12.85 -36.16
C PRO A 220 -10.90 -14.38 -36.17
N ASP A 221 -9.83 -15.15 -35.98
CA ASP A 221 -9.84 -16.62 -35.84
C ASP A 221 -10.30 -17.10 -34.46
N GLN A 222 -10.44 -16.19 -33.48
CA GLN A 222 -10.74 -16.52 -32.08
C GLN A 222 -12.07 -15.94 -31.57
N LEU A 223 -12.96 -15.53 -32.48
CA LEU A 223 -14.21 -14.83 -32.11
C LEU A 223 -15.09 -15.64 -31.15
N ASP A 224 -15.22 -16.95 -31.34
CA ASP A 224 -16.01 -17.82 -30.46
C ASP A 224 -15.44 -17.84 -29.03
N ARG A 225 -14.12 -17.99 -28.90
CA ARG A 225 -13.43 -17.94 -27.61
C ARG A 225 -13.56 -16.57 -26.94
N LEU A 226 -13.49 -15.49 -27.71
CA LEU A 226 -13.69 -14.14 -27.20
C LEU A 226 -15.13 -13.93 -26.73
N ALA A 227 -16.13 -14.51 -27.40
CA ALA A 227 -17.52 -14.44 -26.98
C ALA A 227 -17.75 -15.18 -25.65
N GLU A 228 -17.10 -16.31 -25.41
CA GLU A 228 -17.13 -17.03 -24.13
C GLU A 228 -16.54 -16.22 -22.96
N LEU A 229 -15.54 -15.38 -23.25
CA LEU A 229 -14.92 -14.48 -22.28
C LEU A 229 -15.71 -13.18 -22.07
N ASP A 230 -16.66 -12.87 -22.95
CA ASP A 230 -17.41 -11.61 -22.96
C ASP A 230 -18.75 -11.67 -22.20
N THR A 231 -18.84 -12.55 -21.21
CA THR A 231 -20.01 -12.64 -20.31
C THR A 231 -19.86 -11.71 -19.10
N PRO A 232 -20.95 -11.29 -18.44
CA PRO A 232 -20.88 -10.46 -17.22
C PRO A 232 -19.98 -11.06 -16.13
N GLU A 233 -20.05 -12.37 -15.92
CA GLU A 233 -19.26 -13.10 -14.94
C GLU A 233 -17.78 -13.13 -15.31
N SER A 234 -17.46 -13.44 -16.58
CA SER A 234 -16.08 -13.45 -17.07
C SER A 234 -15.45 -12.06 -17.06
N ARG A 235 -16.19 -11.02 -17.48
CA ARG A 235 -15.77 -9.62 -17.38
C ARG A 235 -15.45 -9.21 -15.93
N LYS A 236 -16.30 -9.59 -14.97
CA LYS A 236 -16.04 -9.33 -13.55
C LYS A 236 -14.76 -10.00 -13.07
N ARG A 237 -14.52 -11.26 -13.48
CA ARG A 237 -13.27 -11.99 -13.17
C ARG A 237 -12.05 -11.33 -13.82
N LEU A 238 -12.15 -10.91 -15.07
CA LEU A 238 -11.09 -10.19 -15.78
C LEU A 238 -10.75 -8.86 -15.11
N MET A 239 -11.75 -8.06 -14.73
CA MET A 239 -11.53 -6.82 -13.97
C MET A 239 -10.82 -7.09 -12.64
N GLN A 240 -11.27 -8.10 -11.90
CA GLN A 240 -10.64 -8.46 -10.63
C GLN A 240 -9.21 -8.96 -10.84
N GLY A 241 -8.96 -9.80 -11.84
CA GLY A 241 -7.63 -10.26 -12.23
C GLY A 241 -6.70 -9.12 -12.62
N GLY A 242 -7.17 -8.23 -13.49
CA GLY A 242 -6.44 -7.03 -13.91
C GLY A 242 -6.13 -6.09 -12.75
N LYS A 243 -7.08 -5.89 -11.83
CA LYS A 243 -6.89 -5.13 -10.59
C LYS A 243 -5.78 -5.73 -9.74
N VAL A 244 -5.85 -7.03 -9.44
CA VAL A 244 -4.82 -7.72 -8.64
C VAL A 244 -3.46 -7.68 -9.32
N GLN A 245 -3.42 -7.90 -10.64
CA GLN A 245 -2.19 -7.84 -11.41
C GLN A 245 -1.58 -6.44 -11.41
N GLY A 246 -2.38 -5.40 -11.63
CA GLY A 246 -1.94 -4.01 -11.58
C GLY A 246 -1.39 -3.62 -10.21
N LEU A 247 -2.03 -4.11 -9.13
CA LEU A 247 -1.51 -3.95 -7.77
C LEU A 247 -0.18 -4.68 -7.55
N ALA A 248 0.06 -5.78 -8.25
CA ALA A 248 1.29 -6.54 -8.11
C ALA A 248 2.45 -5.98 -8.96
N VAL A 249 2.19 -5.21 -10.02
CA VAL A 249 3.26 -4.59 -10.80
C VAL A 249 3.81 -3.39 -10.04
N ASP A 250 5.12 -3.39 -9.79
CA ASP A 250 5.79 -2.26 -9.16
C ASP A 250 6.17 -1.22 -10.21
N SER A 251 5.89 0.05 -9.94
CA SER A 251 6.25 1.13 -10.86
C SER A 251 7.74 1.45 -10.69
N ALA A 252 8.55 1.02 -11.65
CA ALA A 252 9.99 1.32 -11.67
C ALA A 252 10.27 2.84 -11.58
N ARG A 253 9.42 3.66 -12.21
CA ARG A 253 9.48 5.13 -12.15
C ARG A 253 9.33 5.63 -10.71
N ILE A 254 8.28 5.21 -10.00
CA ILE A 254 8.02 5.67 -8.63
C ILE A 254 9.08 5.13 -7.66
N LEU A 255 9.49 3.87 -7.79
CA LEU A 255 10.54 3.31 -6.94
C LEU A 255 11.90 3.98 -7.19
N SER A 256 12.24 4.32 -8.44
CA SER A 256 13.45 5.09 -8.75
C SER A 256 13.40 6.49 -8.15
N LEU A 257 12.22 7.12 -8.13
CA LEU A 257 12.02 8.40 -7.46
C LEU A 257 12.24 8.28 -5.95
N PHE A 258 11.70 7.24 -5.30
CA PHE A 258 11.93 7.00 -3.87
C PHE A 258 13.39 6.65 -3.55
N ALA A 259 14.08 5.94 -4.43
CA ALA A 259 15.49 5.61 -4.26
C ALA A 259 16.39 6.85 -4.30
N ARG A 260 16.09 7.81 -5.19
CA ARG A 260 16.81 9.10 -5.29
C ARG A 260 16.46 10.06 -4.14
N ARG A 261 15.33 9.84 -3.46
CA ARG A 261 14.92 10.66 -2.32
C ARG A 261 15.42 10.04 -1.02
N GLY A 262 15.75 10.90 -0.06
CA GLY A 262 16.02 10.46 1.31
C GLY A 262 14.81 9.84 1.99
N LEU A 263 14.96 9.50 3.27
CA LEU A 263 13.85 9.14 4.16
C LEU A 263 13.73 10.22 5.24
N VAL A 264 12.52 10.73 5.45
CA VAL A 264 12.22 11.56 6.62
C VAL A 264 11.33 10.76 7.56
N ILE A 265 11.70 10.73 8.83
CA ILE A 265 10.93 10.18 9.94
C ILE A 265 10.45 11.35 10.76
N LEU A 266 9.14 11.54 10.81
CA LEU A 266 8.49 12.56 11.63
C LEU A 266 8.14 11.98 12.98
N GLN A 267 8.57 12.64 14.04
CA GLN A 267 8.32 12.24 15.42
C GLN A 267 7.48 13.29 16.16
N LEU A 268 6.32 12.86 16.66
CA LEU A 268 5.52 13.63 17.60
C LEU A 268 6.11 13.51 19.02
N PRO A 269 5.85 14.49 19.90
CA PRO A 269 6.02 14.33 21.34
C PRO A 269 5.23 13.11 21.87
N ASP A 270 5.70 12.52 22.97
CA ASP A 270 5.09 11.35 23.60
C ASP A 270 3.70 11.63 24.18
N GLU A 271 3.44 12.90 24.54
CA GLU A 271 2.19 13.36 25.13
C GLU A 271 1.20 13.91 24.09
N GLY A 272 -0.08 13.88 24.44
CA GLY A 272 -1.17 14.42 23.62
C GLY A 272 -1.67 13.47 22.54
N ASP A 273 -2.41 14.02 21.57
CA ASP A 273 -2.93 13.30 20.42
C ASP A 273 -1.82 12.68 19.56
N GLY A 274 -2.13 11.58 18.88
CA GLY A 274 -1.23 10.91 17.96
C GLY A 274 -1.68 11.01 16.50
N PHE A 275 -0.83 10.53 15.59
CA PHE A 275 -1.28 10.19 14.24
C PHE A 275 -2.37 9.11 14.30
N ILE A 276 -3.30 9.16 13.34
CA ILE A 276 -4.29 8.10 13.11
C ILE A 276 -3.95 7.30 11.85
N ILE A 277 -4.54 6.12 11.71
CA ILE A 277 -4.41 5.28 10.51
C ILE A 277 -5.74 5.23 9.76
N GLY A 278 -5.68 5.46 8.44
CA GLY A 278 -6.83 5.44 7.54
C GLY A 278 -6.84 4.22 6.63
N SER A 279 -7.98 3.95 6.00
CA SER A 279 -8.11 2.95 4.93
C SER A 279 -7.32 3.33 3.69
N MET A 280 -7.01 4.61 3.54
CA MET A 280 -5.95 5.12 2.68
C MET A 280 -4.81 5.63 3.59
N PRO A 281 -3.81 4.79 3.91
CA PRO A 281 -2.86 5.05 4.98
C PRO A 281 -1.75 6.04 4.57
N VAL A 282 -1.53 6.24 3.26
CA VAL A 282 -0.60 7.24 2.76
C VAL A 282 -1.33 8.56 2.53
N VAL A 283 -0.92 9.58 3.27
CA VAL A 283 -1.41 10.96 3.16
C VAL A 283 -0.58 11.68 2.11
N ARG A 284 -1.23 12.30 1.13
CA ARG A 284 -0.54 13.17 0.16
C ARG A 284 -0.93 14.62 0.39
N THR A 285 0.02 15.53 0.21
CA THR A 285 -0.32 16.96 0.14
C THR A 285 -0.12 17.48 -1.27
N GLY A 286 -1.23 17.67 -2.00
CA GLY A 286 -1.32 18.41 -3.26
C GLY A 286 -0.50 17.85 -4.41
N GLN A 287 0.77 18.23 -4.48
CA GLN A 287 1.61 18.20 -5.67
C GLN A 287 2.05 16.78 -6.12
N SER A 288 2.61 16.73 -7.33
CA SER A 288 3.22 15.50 -7.84
C SER A 288 4.38 15.10 -6.94
N LEU A 289 4.64 13.80 -6.78
CA LEU A 289 5.86 13.36 -6.09
C LEU A 289 7.14 13.74 -6.82
N GLU A 290 7.02 14.05 -8.11
CA GLU A 290 8.11 14.51 -8.97
C GLU A 290 8.47 15.95 -8.68
N ASP A 291 7.54 16.71 -8.12
CA ASP A 291 7.82 18.05 -7.64
C ASP A 291 8.66 17.93 -6.36
N GLU A 292 9.64 18.83 -6.21
CA GLU A 292 10.43 18.91 -4.98
C GLU A 292 9.50 19.01 -3.76
N ASP A 293 8.47 19.84 -3.86
CA ASP A 293 7.50 20.11 -2.80
C ASP A 293 6.42 18.99 -2.64
N GLY A 294 6.51 17.91 -3.42
CA GLY A 294 5.61 16.76 -3.33
C GLY A 294 5.79 15.97 -2.04
N GLU A 295 4.78 15.97 -1.17
CA GLU A 295 4.81 15.26 0.11
C GLU A 295 3.89 14.02 0.11
N ALA A 296 4.40 12.91 0.64
CA ALA A 296 3.60 11.73 0.98
C ALA A 296 4.05 11.15 2.32
N TRP A 297 3.11 10.82 3.20
CA TRP A 297 3.39 10.42 4.57
C TRP A 297 2.61 9.17 4.96
N LEU A 298 3.30 8.21 5.57
CA LEU A 298 2.72 6.98 6.09
C LEU A 298 2.90 6.95 7.61
N PRO A 299 1.84 7.15 8.40
CA PRO A 299 1.88 6.92 9.83
C PRO A 299 2.19 5.45 10.14
N ILE A 300 3.33 5.17 10.77
CA ILE A 300 3.73 3.80 11.14
C ILE A 300 3.36 3.48 12.60
N THR A 301 3.31 4.50 13.46
CA THR A 301 2.79 4.44 14.83
C THR A 301 2.00 5.73 15.12
N PRO A 302 1.27 5.82 16.26
CA PRO A 302 0.66 7.08 16.70
C PRO A 302 1.69 8.21 16.92
N ARG A 303 2.99 7.91 16.98
CA ARG A 303 4.05 8.89 17.23
C ARG A 303 5.00 9.09 16.07
N LEU A 304 4.98 8.21 15.08
CA LEU A 304 5.94 8.20 13.98
C LEU A 304 5.23 8.10 12.64
N ALA A 305 5.64 8.96 11.71
CA ALA A 305 5.30 8.85 10.30
C ALA A 305 6.58 8.83 9.46
N ILE A 306 6.56 8.14 8.33
CA ILE A 306 7.67 8.12 7.37
C ILE A 306 7.23 8.68 6.03
N GLY A 307 8.16 9.26 5.29
CA GLY A 307 7.92 9.77 3.94
C GLY A 307 9.21 9.98 3.17
N PRO A 308 9.13 10.16 1.84
CA PRO A 308 10.29 10.50 1.03
C PRO A 308 10.81 11.87 1.44
N GLY A 309 12.13 11.94 1.65
CA GLY A 309 12.85 13.17 1.99
C GLY A 309 13.24 14.00 0.78
N MET A 310 13.75 15.20 1.05
CA MET A 310 14.20 16.13 0.01
C MET A 310 15.65 15.87 -0.41
N ALA A 311 16.50 15.43 0.53
CA ALA A 311 17.93 15.24 0.29
C ALA A 311 18.24 13.78 -0.04
N GLU A 312 18.86 13.56 -1.20
CA GLU A 312 19.27 12.24 -1.68
C GLU A 312 20.15 11.49 -0.68
N GLY A 313 19.89 10.19 -0.50
CA GLY A 313 20.69 9.31 0.36
C GLY A 313 20.63 9.62 1.87
N THR A 314 19.90 10.65 2.30
CA THR A 314 19.83 11.02 3.73
C THR A 314 18.66 10.35 4.43
N ILE A 315 18.88 9.88 5.66
CA ILE A 315 17.81 9.45 6.56
C ILE A 315 17.79 10.42 7.72
N THR A 316 16.67 11.11 7.92
CA THR A 316 16.56 12.16 8.93
C THR A 316 15.42 11.88 9.89
N LEU A 317 15.67 12.12 11.18
CA LEU A 317 14.64 12.19 12.21
C LEU A 317 14.32 13.66 12.44
N ALA A 318 13.06 14.04 12.25
CA ALA A 318 12.58 15.41 12.41
C ALA A 318 11.42 15.45 13.41
N LYS A 319 11.37 16.51 14.20
CA LYS A 319 10.24 16.76 15.10
C LYS A 319 9.04 17.23 14.28
N PHE A 320 7.88 16.64 14.55
CA PHE A 320 6.61 17.06 13.97
C PHE A 320 5.98 18.16 14.82
N ASP A 321 5.42 19.18 14.17
CA ASP A 321 4.69 20.25 14.86
C ASP A 321 3.32 19.74 15.33
N PRO A 322 3.05 19.66 16.65
CA PRO A 322 1.75 19.21 17.14
C PRO A 322 0.58 20.06 16.65
N ALA A 323 0.80 21.35 16.34
CA ALA A 323 -0.25 22.22 15.79
C ALA A 323 -0.68 21.79 14.38
N ALA A 324 0.19 21.10 13.63
CA ALA A 324 -0.10 20.56 12.31
C ALA A 324 -0.84 19.20 12.35
N LEU A 325 -0.92 18.56 13.53
CA LEU A 325 -1.44 17.19 13.66
C LEU A 325 -2.94 17.11 13.38
N GLU A 326 -3.71 18.09 13.83
CA GLU A 326 -5.15 18.10 13.61
C GLU A 326 -5.47 18.15 12.11
N GLU A 327 -4.78 19.00 11.35
CA GLU A 327 -4.97 19.09 9.90
C GLU A 327 -4.51 17.80 9.19
N PHE A 328 -3.36 17.24 9.59
CA PHE A 328 -2.90 15.96 9.06
C PHE A 328 -3.95 14.85 9.26
N ASN A 329 -4.48 14.71 10.47
CA ASN A 329 -5.48 13.71 10.80
C ASN A 329 -6.83 13.98 10.10
N ARG A 330 -7.20 15.25 9.87
CA ARG A 330 -8.36 15.60 9.03
C ARG A 330 -8.18 15.16 7.59
N ILE A 331 -6.98 15.29 7.01
CA ILE A 331 -6.69 14.77 5.67
C ILE A 331 -6.88 13.24 5.64
N VAL A 332 -6.31 12.50 6.61
CA VAL A 332 -6.49 11.05 6.74
C VAL A 332 -7.97 10.68 6.80
N ALA A 333 -8.74 11.36 7.67
CA ALA A 333 -10.16 11.09 7.89
C ALA A 333 -11.01 11.41 6.65
N ASN A 334 -10.68 12.48 5.92
CA ASN A 334 -11.41 12.88 4.73
C ASN A 334 -11.16 11.95 3.53
N GLN A 335 -9.91 11.51 3.33
CA GLN A 335 -9.54 10.63 2.21
C GLN A 335 -9.94 9.17 2.42
N SER A 336 -10.19 8.76 3.67
CA SER A 336 -10.45 7.37 4.01
C SER A 336 -11.94 7.08 4.23
N THR A 337 -12.38 5.91 3.78
CA THR A 337 -13.70 5.36 4.13
C THR A 337 -13.76 4.92 5.61
N MET A 338 -12.63 4.45 6.14
CA MET A 338 -12.47 4.08 7.56
C MET A 338 -11.21 4.70 8.13
N PHE A 339 -11.20 5.04 9.41
CA PHE A 339 -9.99 5.43 10.11
C PHE A 339 -10.05 5.04 11.59
N GLY A 340 -8.89 4.94 12.22
CA GLY A 340 -8.83 4.54 13.62
C GLY A 340 -7.51 4.86 14.30
N GLY A 341 -7.50 4.63 15.61
CA GLY A 341 -6.36 4.91 16.48
C GLY A 341 -6.57 4.37 17.90
N PRO A 342 -5.60 4.59 18.79
CA PRO A 342 -5.65 4.10 20.16
C PRO A 342 -6.56 4.91 21.07
N ASP A 343 -6.82 6.19 20.77
CA ASP A 343 -7.68 7.05 21.58
C ASP A 343 -9.08 7.19 20.96
N PRO A 344 -10.13 6.62 21.57
CA PRO A 344 -11.50 6.73 21.06
C PRO A 344 -12.01 8.18 21.02
N ALA A 345 -11.58 9.05 21.94
CA ALA A 345 -12.05 10.43 22.00
C ALA A 345 -11.56 11.23 20.77
N GLN A 346 -10.29 11.08 20.41
CA GLN A 346 -9.72 11.63 19.18
C GLN A 346 -10.48 11.13 17.93
N ILE A 347 -10.75 9.83 17.84
CA ILE A 347 -11.45 9.23 16.69
C ILE A 347 -12.89 9.73 16.61
N GLU A 348 -13.58 9.91 17.74
CA GLU A 348 -14.93 10.47 17.77
C GLU A 348 -14.96 11.94 17.34
N LYS A 349 -14.00 12.76 17.81
CA LYS A 349 -13.84 14.16 17.39
C LYS A 349 -13.72 14.26 15.86
N LEU A 350 -12.84 13.45 15.26
CA LEU A 350 -12.66 13.41 13.81
C LEU A 350 -13.92 12.89 13.07
N GLY A 351 -14.59 11.87 13.62
CA GLY A 351 -15.85 11.36 13.06
C GLY A 351 -16.94 12.42 12.99
N LYS A 352 -17.11 13.21 14.06
CA LYS A 352 -18.05 14.35 14.08
C LYS A 352 -17.69 15.41 13.05
N TRP A 353 -16.41 15.72 12.90
CA TRP A 353 -15.92 16.67 11.88
C TRP A 353 -16.25 16.20 10.45
N VAL A 354 -16.05 14.91 10.14
CA VAL A 354 -16.39 14.35 8.82
C VAL A 354 -17.89 14.47 8.53
N LEU A 355 -18.75 14.18 9.51
CA LEU A 355 -20.20 14.29 9.34
C LEU A 355 -20.65 15.73 9.10
N ALA A 356 -20.13 16.68 9.89
CA ALA A 356 -20.42 18.10 9.72
C ALA A 356 -19.98 18.63 8.34
N ARG A 357 -18.80 18.23 7.87
CA ARG A 357 -18.31 18.59 6.53
C ARG A 357 -19.20 18.06 5.40
N LYS A 358 -19.72 16.84 5.55
CA LYS A 358 -20.65 16.24 4.58
C LYS A 358 -21.97 17.03 4.51
N GLN A 359 -22.49 17.46 5.66
CA GLN A 359 -23.72 18.26 5.73
C GLN A 359 -23.52 19.65 5.12
N ALA A 360 -22.39 20.31 5.42
CA ALA A 360 -22.06 21.61 4.83
C ALA A 360 -21.97 21.53 3.29
N LYS A 361 -21.29 20.50 2.75
CA LYS A 361 -21.20 20.31 1.30
C LYS A 361 -22.57 20.06 0.66
N ALA A 362 -23.43 19.26 1.29
CA ALA A 362 -24.77 19.01 0.76
C ALA A 362 -25.61 20.31 0.69
N ALA A 363 -25.50 21.17 1.70
CA ALA A 363 -26.16 22.48 1.69
C ALA A 363 -25.61 23.41 0.59
N GLU A 364 -24.29 23.44 0.39
CA GLU A 364 -23.67 24.21 -0.71
C GLU A 364 -24.13 23.72 -2.09
N ASP A 365 -24.26 22.40 -2.27
CA ASP A 365 -24.72 21.79 -3.53
C ASP A 365 -26.23 22.08 -3.78
N ASP A 366 -27.07 22.10 -2.73
CA ASP A 366 -28.50 22.43 -2.82
C ASP A 366 -28.73 23.93 -3.13
N ASP A 367 -27.93 24.82 -2.54
CA ASP A 367 -27.95 26.26 -2.81
C ASP A 367 -27.50 26.57 -4.24
N ALA A 368 -26.52 25.83 -4.78
CA ALA A 368 -26.05 26.00 -6.16
C ALA A 368 -27.04 25.48 -7.22
N ALA A 369 -28.01 24.66 -6.82
CA ALA A 369 -29.02 24.09 -7.70
C ALA A 369 -30.34 24.90 -7.73
N SER A 370 -30.52 25.85 -6.81
CA SER A 370 -31.69 26.75 -6.70
C SER A 370 -31.46 28.06 -7.45
#